data_AF-A0A812W1K4-F1
#
_entry.id   AF-A0A812W1K4-F1
#
_cell.length_a   1.000
_cell.length_b   1.000
_cell.length_c   1.000
_cell.angle_alpha   90.00
_cell.angle_beta   90.00
_cell.angle_gamma   90.00
#
_symmetry.space_group_name_H-M   'P 1'
#
loop_
_entity.id
_entity.type
_entity.pdbx_description
1 polymer ?
#
loop_
_entity_poly.entity_id
_entity_poly.type
_entity_poly.pdbx_seq_one_letter_code
_entity_poly.pdbx_strand_id
1 'polypeptide(L)'
;MDVTTLVMEECKVDSFSRNAAEIVERLKGIEERCDFAGREVGALAETRGKLERLPLFSAPAGVMYGKFSWLHGYDVLTCYAAHPELTPPSSVAAIAAHGPAAASQVLWRFSQYYEDPQILRLTAGDLLLHMSEQMERCRAVPAALETAGPRLTVYSGHDTTLMPLLKALGIWDGAWPGYAAEVRLELWQLPEGSRHEFAVRAVIGSRVLPLLPGKSEDGDGLSLCCSLAAFHLCANEVASGVGTVHPVLKLS
;
A
#
# COMPACT_ATOMS: atom_id res chain seq x y z
N MET A 1 24.89 25.47 -0.22
CA MET A 1 24.33 24.17 0.18
C MET A 1 24.71 23.19 -0.88
N ASP A 2 25.66 22.32 -0.58
CA ASP A 2 26.16 21.32 -1.51
C ASP A 2 25.20 20.13 -1.48
N VAL A 3 24.46 19.91 -2.57
CA VAL A 3 23.43 18.85 -2.73
C VAL A 3 24.09 17.53 -3.18
N THR A 4 25.42 17.47 -3.17
CA THR A 4 26.14 16.30 -3.63
C THR A 4 26.09 15.21 -2.57
N THR A 5 25.45 14.10 -2.95
CA THR A 5 25.36 12.83 -2.22
C THR A 5 24.16 12.67 -1.26
N LEU A 6 22.95 12.76 -1.81
CA LEU A 6 21.88 11.86 -1.36
C LEU A 6 22.37 10.43 -1.61
N VAL A 7 22.79 9.74 -0.56
CA VAL A 7 22.98 8.29 -0.60
C VAL A 7 21.58 7.69 -0.71
N MET A 8 21.12 7.53 -1.95
CA MET A 8 19.93 6.75 -2.25
C MET A 8 20.30 5.28 -2.09
N GLU A 9 20.04 4.74 -0.91
CA GLU A 9 20.05 3.29 -0.74
C GLU A 9 18.82 2.75 -1.49
N GLU A 10 19.03 2.14 -2.66
CA GLU A 10 17.97 1.60 -3.50
C GLU A 10 17.34 0.39 -2.81
N CYS A 11 16.39 0.63 -1.92
CA CYS A 11 15.59 -0.40 -1.30
C CYS A 11 14.42 -0.71 -2.24
N LYS A 12 14.60 -1.67 -3.15
CA LYS A 12 13.48 -2.23 -3.93
C LYS A 12 12.53 -2.95 -2.96
N VAL A 13 11.35 -2.38 -2.78
CA VAL A 13 10.34 -2.94 -1.90
C VAL A 13 9.47 -3.91 -2.71
N ASP A 14 9.85 -5.19 -2.70
CA ASP A 14 9.13 -6.26 -3.39
C ASP A 14 8.70 -7.37 -2.42
N SER A 15 8.09 -6.99 -1.30
CA SER A 15 7.65 -7.93 -0.26
C SER A 15 6.59 -8.92 -0.77
N PHE A 16 5.76 -8.52 -1.73
CA PHE A 16 4.77 -9.40 -2.32
C PHE A 16 5.44 -10.54 -3.11
N SER A 17 6.39 -10.24 -4.01
CA SER A 17 7.05 -11.29 -4.81
C SER A 17 7.95 -12.18 -3.96
N ARG A 18 8.64 -11.60 -2.97
CA ARG A 18 9.46 -12.37 -2.01
C ARG A 18 8.65 -13.40 -1.23
N ASN A 19 7.41 -13.06 -0.87
CA ASN A 19 6.52 -13.92 -0.08
C ASN A 19 5.41 -14.57 -0.91
N ALA A 20 5.55 -14.60 -2.25
CA ALA A 20 4.46 -14.95 -3.16
C ALA A 20 3.86 -16.33 -2.89
N ALA A 21 4.69 -17.33 -2.57
CA ALA A 21 4.20 -18.69 -2.31
C ALA A 21 3.25 -18.75 -1.10
N GLU A 22 3.62 -18.12 0.01
CA GLU A 22 2.80 -18.10 1.23
C GLU A 22 1.56 -17.22 1.05
N ILE A 23 1.72 -16.06 0.41
CA ILE A 23 0.61 -15.16 0.11
C ILE A 23 -0.41 -15.88 -0.77
N VAL A 24 0.01 -16.45 -1.90
CA VAL A 24 -0.88 -17.15 -2.84
C VAL A 24 -1.64 -18.28 -2.17
N GLU A 25 -1.01 -19.05 -1.28
CA GLU A 25 -1.70 -20.11 -0.55
C GLU A 25 -2.82 -19.55 0.35
N ARG A 26 -2.57 -18.43 1.02
CA ARG A 26 -3.61 -17.76 1.84
C ARG A 26 -4.71 -17.15 0.99
N LEU A 27 -4.36 -16.57 -0.15
CA LEU A 27 -5.33 -16.01 -1.09
C LEU A 27 -6.35 -17.08 -1.52
N LYS A 28 -5.91 -18.32 -1.80
CA LYS A 28 -6.85 -19.42 -2.15
C LYS A 28 -7.93 -19.61 -1.07
N GLY A 29 -7.53 -19.69 0.20
CA GLY A 29 -8.48 -19.86 1.31
C GLY A 29 -9.42 -18.66 1.49
N ILE A 30 -9.01 -17.45 1.13
CA ILE A 30 -9.89 -16.27 1.10
C ILE A 30 -10.86 -16.34 -0.07
N GLU A 31 -10.38 -16.72 -1.25
CA GLU A 31 -11.16 -16.79 -2.48
C GLU A 31 -12.21 -17.91 -2.48
N GLU A 32 -11.99 -18.96 -1.68
CA GLU A 32 -12.95 -20.05 -1.44
C GLU A 32 -14.12 -19.69 -0.52
N ARG A 33 -14.06 -18.54 0.18
CA ARG A 33 -15.16 -18.10 1.05
C ARG A 33 -16.42 -17.76 0.22
N CYS A 34 -17.60 -18.04 0.77
CA CYS A 34 -18.85 -17.92 0.01
C CYS A 34 -19.21 -16.48 -0.38
N ASP A 35 -18.92 -15.51 0.49
CA ASP A 35 -19.06 -14.08 0.23
C ASP A 35 -18.11 -13.61 -0.88
N PHE A 36 -16.96 -14.26 -0.99
CA PHE A 36 -15.97 -13.95 -2.00
C PHE A 36 -16.31 -14.58 -3.36
N ALA A 37 -16.49 -15.90 -3.39
CA ALA A 37 -16.84 -16.65 -4.59
C ALA A 37 -18.21 -16.23 -5.15
N GLY A 38 -19.16 -15.87 -4.29
CA GLY A 38 -20.51 -15.46 -4.67
C GLY A 38 -20.63 -14.05 -5.22
N ARG A 39 -19.57 -13.24 -5.17
CA ARG A 39 -19.62 -11.83 -5.61
C ARG A 39 -19.58 -11.67 -7.14
N GLU A 40 -19.00 -12.64 -7.85
CA GLU A 40 -18.84 -12.60 -9.31
C GLU A 40 -20.13 -13.05 -10.03
N VAL A 41 -21.23 -12.32 -9.79
CA VAL A 41 -22.55 -12.58 -10.40
C VAL A 41 -23.05 -11.34 -11.15
N GLY A 42 -24.06 -11.54 -12.01
CA GLY A 42 -24.70 -10.45 -12.76
C GLY A 42 -23.71 -9.63 -13.59
N ALA A 43 -23.70 -8.30 -13.38
CA ALA A 43 -22.85 -7.37 -14.13
C ALA A 43 -21.34 -7.62 -13.95
N LEU A 44 -20.91 -8.15 -12.79
CA LEU A 44 -19.51 -8.51 -12.56
C LEU A 44 -19.12 -9.76 -13.35
N ALA A 45 -20.00 -10.76 -13.43
CA ALA A 45 -19.78 -11.95 -14.26
C ALA A 45 -19.70 -11.58 -15.75
N GLU A 46 -20.57 -10.68 -16.21
CA GLU A 46 -20.51 -10.14 -17.58
C GLU A 46 -19.16 -9.45 -17.84
N THR A 47 -18.76 -8.55 -16.94
CA THR A 47 -17.49 -7.83 -17.03
C THR A 47 -16.31 -8.80 -17.09
N ARG A 48 -16.29 -9.80 -16.19
CA ARG A 48 -15.29 -10.87 -16.21
C ARG A 48 -15.24 -11.56 -17.57
N GLY A 49 -16.38 -12.00 -18.08
CA GLY A 49 -16.47 -12.72 -19.37
C GLY A 49 -16.01 -11.89 -20.57
N LYS A 50 -16.06 -10.55 -20.49
CA LYS A 50 -15.48 -9.64 -21.50
C LYS A 50 -13.96 -9.54 -21.35
N LEU A 51 -13.47 -9.34 -20.13
CA LEU A 51 -12.04 -9.23 -19.83
C LEU A 51 -11.29 -10.53 -20.15
N GLU A 52 -11.86 -11.68 -19.83
CA GLU A 52 -11.26 -13.01 -20.06
C GLU A 52 -10.95 -13.29 -21.54
N ARG A 53 -11.61 -12.58 -22.45
CA ARG A 53 -11.41 -12.69 -23.91
C ARG A 53 -10.28 -11.80 -24.43
N LEU A 54 -9.64 -11.01 -23.57
CA LEU A 54 -8.48 -10.24 -23.99
C LEU A 54 -7.38 -11.19 -24.51
N PRO A 55 -6.70 -10.83 -25.62
CA PRO A 55 -5.66 -11.67 -26.21
C PRO A 55 -4.56 -12.07 -25.22
N LEU A 56 -4.30 -11.24 -24.21
CA LEU A 56 -3.30 -11.53 -23.18
C LEU A 56 -3.58 -12.84 -22.44
N PHE A 57 -4.85 -13.21 -22.25
CA PHE A 57 -5.29 -14.44 -21.58
C PHE A 57 -5.40 -15.65 -22.52
N SER A 58 -5.11 -15.47 -23.81
CA SER A 58 -5.17 -16.55 -24.81
C SER A 58 -3.82 -17.26 -25.01
N ALA A 59 -2.77 -16.86 -24.27
CA ALA A 59 -1.43 -17.43 -24.38
C ALA A 59 -1.37 -18.87 -23.82
N PRO A 60 -0.47 -19.74 -24.35
CA PRO A 60 -0.27 -21.09 -23.82
C PRO A 60 0.08 -21.10 -22.33
N ALA A 61 -0.32 -22.17 -21.63
CA ALA A 61 0.01 -22.38 -20.23
C ALA A 61 1.55 -22.32 -20.02
N GLY A 62 2.00 -21.50 -19.07
CA GLY A 62 3.43 -21.29 -18.76
C GLY A 62 3.98 -19.91 -19.15
N VAL A 63 3.22 -19.09 -19.89
CA VAL A 63 3.52 -17.66 -20.10
C VAL A 63 2.81 -16.84 -19.02
N MET A 64 3.44 -15.76 -18.53
CA MET A 64 2.98 -14.90 -17.42
C MET A 64 1.49 -14.49 -17.48
N TYR A 65 0.91 -14.48 -18.68
CA TYR A 65 -0.46 -14.02 -18.96
C TYR A 65 -1.46 -15.12 -19.35
N GLY A 66 -1.13 -16.42 -19.24
CA GLY A 66 -2.01 -17.51 -19.72
C GLY A 66 -3.27 -17.83 -18.88
N LYS A 67 -3.51 -17.14 -17.76
CA LYS A 67 -4.69 -17.33 -16.90
C LYS A 67 -5.32 -15.98 -16.56
N PHE A 68 -6.65 -15.94 -16.53
CA PHE A 68 -7.38 -14.74 -16.12
C PHE A 68 -6.96 -14.24 -14.74
N SER A 69 -6.80 -12.91 -14.66
CA SER A 69 -6.60 -12.17 -13.43
C SER A 69 -7.36 -10.85 -13.54
N TRP A 70 -8.16 -10.54 -12.52
CA TRP A 70 -8.82 -9.25 -12.41
C TRP A 70 -7.82 -8.09 -12.44
N LEU A 71 -6.65 -8.26 -11.79
CA LEU A 71 -5.60 -7.25 -11.77
C LEU A 71 -5.09 -6.96 -13.19
N HIS A 72 -4.79 -8.00 -13.98
CA HIS A 72 -4.31 -7.81 -15.35
C HIS A 72 -5.39 -7.20 -16.27
N GLY A 73 -6.65 -7.60 -16.12
CA GLY A 73 -7.75 -7.01 -16.89
C GLY A 73 -7.96 -5.53 -16.56
N TYR A 74 -7.92 -5.20 -15.28
CA TYR A 74 -7.96 -3.82 -14.80
C TYR A 74 -6.75 -3.00 -15.27
N ASP A 75 -5.55 -3.57 -15.20
CA ASP A 75 -4.30 -2.89 -15.56
C ASP A 75 -4.30 -2.47 -17.04
N VAL A 76 -4.72 -3.36 -17.95
CA VAL A 76 -4.88 -3.02 -19.37
C VAL A 76 -5.82 -1.83 -19.57
N LEU A 77 -6.99 -1.86 -18.94
CA LEU A 77 -7.97 -0.78 -19.08
C LEU A 77 -7.46 0.55 -18.50
N THR A 78 -6.79 0.49 -17.36
CA THR A 78 -6.22 1.65 -16.67
C THR A 78 -5.07 2.25 -17.47
N CYS A 79 -4.20 1.42 -18.04
CA CYS A 79 -3.11 1.84 -18.90
C CYS A 79 -3.62 2.63 -20.11
N TYR A 80 -4.60 2.10 -20.86
CA TYR A 80 -5.14 2.82 -22.01
C TYR A 80 -5.93 4.06 -21.62
N ALA A 81 -6.64 4.04 -20.49
CA ALA A 81 -7.32 5.25 -19.99
C ALA A 81 -6.34 6.37 -19.62
N ALA A 82 -5.14 6.01 -19.14
CA ALA A 82 -4.08 6.96 -18.78
C ALA A 82 -3.32 7.54 -19.98
N HIS A 83 -3.44 6.92 -21.17
CA HIS A 83 -2.71 7.29 -22.39
C HIS A 83 -3.69 7.62 -23.53
N PRO A 84 -4.46 8.72 -23.45
CA PRO A 84 -5.46 9.09 -24.45
C PRO A 84 -4.86 9.39 -25.83
N GLU A 85 -3.57 9.64 -25.92
CA GLU A 85 -2.81 9.82 -27.16
C GLU A 85 -2.64 8.52 -27.95
N LEU A 86 -2.78 7.36 -27.30
CA LEU A 86 -2.67 6.05 -27.92
C LEU A 86 -4.05 5.61 -28.43
N THR A 87 -4.08 5.05 -29.64
CA THR A 87 -5.29 4.39 -30.13
C THR A 87 -5.35 2.97 -29.55
N PRO A 88 -6.33 2.65 -28.68
CA PRO A 88 -6.45 1.31 -28.14
C PRO A 88 -6.75 0.30 -29.25
N PRO A 89 -6.20 -0.92 -29.19
CA PRO A 89 -6.65 -2.03 -30.02
C PRO A 89 -8.16 -2.21 -29.92
N SER A 90 -8.80 -2.65 -31.01
CA SER A 90 -10.26 -2.82 -31.05
C SER A 90 -10.78 -3.74 -29.93
N SER A 91 -10.00 -4.76 -29.55
CA SER A 91 -10.30 -5.65 -28.43
C SER A 91 -10.38 -4.93 -27.08
N VAL A 92 -9.56 -3.91 -26.85
CA VAL A 92 -9.56 -3.10 -25.63
C VAL A 92 -10.63 -2.01 -25.71
N ALA A 93 -10.73 -1.32 -26.86
CA ALA A 93 -11.74 -0.28 -27.08
C ALA A 93 -13.17 -0.81 -26.84
N ALA A 94 -13.45 -2.03 -27.31
CA ALA A 94 -14.75 -2.69 -27.16
C ALA A 94 -15.16 -2.97 -25.70
N ILE A 95 -14.20 -2.94 -24.76
CA ILE A 95 -14.44 -3.26 -23.35
C ILE A 95 -14.10 -2.10 -22.40
N ALA A 96 -13.73 -0.92 -22.91
CA ALA A 96 -13.30 0.23 -22.10
C ALA A 96 -14.34 0.64 -21.05
N ALA A 97 -15.64 0.53 -21.37
CA ALA A 97 -16.74 0.83 -20.46
C ALA A 97 -16.78 -0.05 -19.19
N HIS A 98 -16.07 -1.19 -19.19
CA HIS A 98 -15.98 -2.07 -18.02
C HIS A 98 -14.89 -1.65 -17.02
N GLY A 99 -14.10 -0.61 -17.32
CA GLY A 99 -13.01 -0.12 -16.46
C GLY A 99 -13.43 0.13 -15.00
N PRO A 100 -14.49 0.90 -14.74
CA PRO A 100 -14.96 1.16 -13.38
C PRO A 100 -15.35 -0.11 -12.59
N ALA A 101 -15.95 -1.09 -13.26
CA ALA A 101 -16.32 -2.36 -12.65
C ALA A 101 -15.08 -3.21 -12.33
N ALA A 102 -14.12 -3.27 -13.25
CA ALA A 102 -12.84 -3.95 -13.04
C ALA A 102 -12.05 -3.32 -11.87
N ALA A 103 -11.95 -1.98 -11.85
CA ALA A 103 -11.29 -1.23 -10.77
C ALA A 103 -11.94 -1.50 -9.41
N SER A 104 -13.27 -1.40 -9.34
CA SER A 104 -14.04 -1.67 -8.10
C SER A 104 -13.86 -3.10 -7.60
N GLN A 105 -13.79 -4.06 -8.52
CA GLN A 105 -13.57 -5.47 -8.16
C GLN A 105 -12.15 -5.71 -7.66
N VAL A 106 -11.13 -5.20 -8.36
CA VAL A 106 -9.73 -5.31 -7.93
C VAL A 106 -9.53 -4.67 -6.55
N LEU A 107 -10.00 -3.44 -6.37
CA LEU A 107 -9.96 -2.72 -5.11
C LEU A 107 -10.55 -3.53 -3.96
N TRP A 108 -11.75 -4.07 -4.15
CA TRP A 108 -12.39 -4.87 -3.12
C TRP A 108 -11.66 -6.19 -2.85
N ARG A 109 -11.15 -6.89 -3.87
CA ARG A 109 -10.41 -8.15 -3.66
C ARG A 109 -9.19 -7.91 -2.78
N PHE A 110 -8.38 -6.91 -3.13
CA PHE A 110 -7.21 -6.55 -2.34
C PHE A 110 -7.58 -6.00 -0.96
N SER A 111 -8.72 -5.31 -0.83
CA SER A 111 -9.20 -4.91 0.49
C SER A 111 -9.45 -6.14 1.36
N GLN A 112 -10.07 -7.20 0.83
CA GLN A 112 -10.29 -8.46 1.56
C GLN A 112 -8.97 -9.19 1.88
N TYR A 113 -8.03 -9.22 0.93
CA TYR A 113 -6.74 -9.88 1.14
C TYR A 113 -5.97 -9.25 2.31
N TYR A 114 -5.98 -7.93 2.39
CA TYR A 114 -5.32 -7.19 3.48
C TYR A 114 -6.19 -7.08 4.74
N GLU A 115 -7.31 -7.82 4.85
CA GLU A 115 -7.95 -8.11 6.15
C GLU A 115 -7.31 -9.31 6.86
N ASP A 116 -6.50 -10.12 6.17
CA ASP A 116 -5.73 -11.20 6.78
C ASP A 116 -4.44 -10.63 7.43
N PRO A 117 -4.28 -10.73 8.77
CA PRO A 117 -3.11 -10.16 9.46
C PRO A 117 -1.78 -10.76 8.99
N GLN A 118 -1.76 -12.03 8.55
CA GLN A 118 -0.53 -12.65 8.05
C GLN A 118 -0.20 -12.14 6.65
N ILE A 119 -1.17 -11.90 5.77
CA ILE A 119 -0.91 -11.23 4.49
C ILE A 119 -0.38 -9.81 4.75
N LEU A 120 -0.97 -9.08 5.69
CA LEU A 120 -0.51 -7.73 6.04
C LEU A 120 0.94 -7.74 6.59
N ARG A 121 1.26 -8.70 7.45
CA ARG A 121 2.63 -8.95 7.94
C ARG A 121 3.61 -9.18 6.79
N LEU A 122 3.30 -10.12 5.88
CA LEU A 122 4.17 -10.50 4.77
C LEU A 122 4.37 -9.39 3.73
N THR A 123 3.43 -8.44 3.65
CA THR A 123 3.47 -7.38 2.64
C THR A 123 4.01 -6.05 3.17
N ALA A 124 3.71 -5.70 4.43
CA ALA A 124 4.08 -4.40 5.02
C ALA A 124 5.00 -4.49 6.25
N GLY A 125 5.09 -5.64 6.93
CA GLY A 125 5.77 -5.76 8.22
C GLY A 125 7.25 -5.38 8.19
N ASP A 126 8.03 -6.01 7.31
CA ASP A 126 9.47 -5.74 7.19
C ASP A 126 9.74 -4.28 6.78
N LEU A 127 8.90 -3.72 5.91
CA LEU A 127 9.04 -2.33 5.47
C LEU A 127 8.80 -1.36 6.63
N LEU A 128 7.74 -1.59 7.42
CA LEU A 128 7.43 -0.77 8.59
C LEU A 128 8.51 -0.85 9.66
N LEU A 129 9.02 -2.04 9.95
CA LEU A 129 10.14 -2.21 10.87
C LEU A 129 11.37 -1.45 10.37
N HIS A 130 11.70 -1.59 9.09
CA HIS A 130 12.84 -0.91 8.52
C HIS A 130 12.67 0.63 8.58
N MET A 131 11.49 1.17 8.24
CA MET A 131 11.20 2.60 8.39
C MET A 131 11.35 3.07 9.85
N SER A 132 10.85 2.28 10.81
CA SER A 132 10.94 2.55 12.25
C SER A 132 12.40 2.57 12.73
N GLU A 133 13.21 1.61 12.30
CA GLU A 133 14.64 1.56 12.60
C GLU A 133 15.40 2.76 12.03
N GLN A 134 15.07 3.21 10.80
CA GLN A 134 15.69 4.40 10.23
C GLN A 134 15.35 5.64 11.05
N MET A 135 14.10 5.80 11.49
CA MET A 135 13.70 6.92 12.37
C MET A 135 14.43 6.88 13.72
N GLU A 136 14.59 5.71 14.34
CA GLU A 136 15.37 5.55 15.58
C GLU A 136 16.86 5.87 15.39
N ARG A 137 17.44 5.50 14.24
CA ARG A 137 18.81 5.89 13.89
C ARG A 137 18.93 7.41 13.75
N CYS A 138 17.99 8.07 13.07
CA CYS A 138 17.95 9.53 12.98
C CYS A 138 17.84 10.20 14.34
N ARG A 139 17.06 9.62 15.26
CA ARG A 139 16.94 10.10 16.65
C ARG A 139 18.25 10.00 17.43
N ALA A 140 18.99 8.90 17.27
CA ALA A 140 20.21 8.63 18.04
C ALA A 140 21.40 9.50 17.63
N VAL A 141 21.33 10.19 16.49
CA VAL A 141 22.36 11.11 16.01
C VAL A 141 22.27 12.44 16.78
N PRO A 142 23.35 12.88 17.47
CA PRO A 142 23.36 14.20 18.06
C PRO A 142 23.17 15.28 17.00
N ALA A 143 22.30 16.26 17.24
CA ALA A 143 22.01 17.36 16.30
C ALA A 143 23.26 18.12 15.81
N ALA A 144 24.36 18.07 16.57
CA ALA A 144 25.66 18.67 16.24
C ALA A 144 26.47 17.92 15.17
N LEU A 145 26.11 16.68 14.84
CA LEU A 145 26.75 15.86 13.79
C LEU A 145 25.85 15.85 12.55
N GLU A 146 25.88 16.94 11.78
CA GLU A 146 25.07 17.13 10.56
C GLU A 146 25.29 16.05 9.47
N THR A 147 26.26 15.16 9.62
CA THR A 147 26.77 14.22 8.61
C THR A 147 26.37 12.74 8.83
N ALA A 148 25.58 12.39 9.86
CA ALA A 148 25.51 11.00 10.33
C ALA A 148 24.34 10.13 9.78
N GLY A 149 23.69 10.48 8.67
CA GLY A 149 22.71 9.61 8.01
C GLY A 149 21.86 10.30 6.93
N PRO A 150 21.14 9.54 6.08
CA PRO A 150 20.29 10.14 5.06
C PRO A 150 19.13 10.90 5.72
N ARG A 151 19.03 12.20 5.47
CA ARG A 151 17.89 13.05 5.89
C ARG A 151 16.60 12.73 5.11
N LEU A 152 16.68 11.84 4.12
CA LEU A 152 15.59 11.37 3.28
C LEU A 152 15.91 9.96 2.79
N THR A 153 14.99 9.03 3.03
CA THR A 153 15.03 7.68 2.44
C THR A 153 13.86 7.54 1.48
N VAL A 154 14.15 7.08 0.26
CA VAL A 154 13.14 6.93 -0.80
C VAL A 154 12.97 5.45 -1.13
N TYR A 155 11.74 4.96 -1.00
CA TYR A 155 11.36 3.59 -1.33
C TYR A 155 10.57 3.59 -2.63
N SER A 156 11.07 2.91 -3.66
CA SER A 156 10.30 2.64 -4.86
C SER A 156 9.60 1.29 -4.71
N GLY A 157 8.27 1.31 -4.73
CA GLY A 157 7.43 0.12 -4.60
C GLY A 157 6.29 0.12 -5.61
N HIS A 158 5.27 -0.69 -5.32
CA HIS A 158 4.10 -0.88 -6.15
C HIS A 158 2.83 -0.35 -5.45
N ASP A 159 1.72 -0.28 -6.17
CA ASP A 159 0.38 -0.12 -5.58
C ASP A 159 0.09 -1.18 -4.51
N THR A 160 0.50 -2.42 -4.77
CA THR A 160 0.49 -3.56 -3.83
C THR A 160 1.47 -3.45 -2.67
N THR A 161 2.35 -2.43 -2.67
CA THR A 161 3.17 -2.02 -1.52
C THR A 161 2.45 -0.93 -0.72
N LEU A 162 1.95 0.10 -1.39
CA LEU A 162 1.31 1.26 -0.75
C LEU A 162 0.00 0.86 -0.06
N MET A 163 -0.86 0.09 -0.71
CA MET A 163 -2.17 -0.26 -0.15
C MET A 163 -2.07 -1.00 1.21
N PRO A 164 -1.29 -2.08 1.38
CA PRO A 164 -1.14 -2.72 2.68
C PRO A 164 -0.38 -1.84 3.69
N LEU A 165 0.59 -1.03 3.26
CA LEU A 165 1.27 -0.08 4.13
C LEU A 165 0.28 0.94 4.74
N LEU A 166 -0.55 1.58 3.90
CA LEU A 166 -1.55 2.54 4.34
C LEU A 166 -2.60 1.89 5.25
N LYS A 167 -2.99 0.64 4.97
CA LYS A 167 -3.88 -0.14 5.84
C LYS A 167 -3.24 -0.43 7.20
N ALA A 168 -2.00 -0.87 7.21
CA ALA A 168 -1.26 -1.15 8.44
C ALA A 168 -1.09 0.10 9.32
N LEU A 169 -0.92 1.26 8.70
CA LEU A 169 -0.85 2.57 9.37
C LEU A 169 -2.22 3.16 9.74
N GLY A 170 -3.32 2.50 9.35
CA GLY A 170 -4.68 2.96 9.60
C GLY A 170 -5.04 4.25 8.88
N ILE A 171 -4.37 4.56 7.77
CA ILE A 171 -4.55 5.80 6.99
C ILE A 171 -5.04 5.56 5.56
N TRP A 172 -5.41 4.34 5.22
CA TRP A 172 -5.97 4.02 3.91
C TRP A 172 -7.37 4.62 3.74
N ASP A 173 -7.57 5.32 2.63
CA ASP A 173 -8.80 6.06 2.29
C ASP A 173 -9.81 5.22 1.49
N GLY A 174 -9.51 3.96 1.25
CA GLY A 174 -10.37 3.07 0.46
C GLY A 174 -10.16 3.18 -1.04
N ALA A 175 -9.16 3.91 -1.53
CA ALA A 175 -8.86 4.03 -2.96
C ALA A 175 -7.63 3.17 -3.38
N TRP A 176 -7.60 2.77 -4.67
CA TRP A 176 -6.41 2.16 -5.26
C TRP A 176 -5.34 3.24 -5.48
N PRO A 177 -4.07 3.01 -5.09
CA PRO A 177 -3.00 3.98 -5.35
C PRO A 177 -2.85 4.25 -6.86
N GLY A 178 -2.98 5.52 -7.26
CA GLY A 178 -2.77 5.93 -8.65
C GLY A 178 -1.28 5.94 -9.05
N TYR A 179 -1.00 6.18 -10.34
CA TYR A 179 0.38 6.38 -10.80
C TYR A 179 1.04 7.54 -10.04
N ALA A 180 2.31 7.35 -9.68
CA ALA A 180 3.09 8.29 -8.89
C ALA A 180 2.47 8.66 -7.52
N ALA A 181 1.56 7.84 -6.99
CA ALA A 181 1.11 7.99 -5.62
C ALA A 181 2.29 7.89 -4.65
N GLU A 182 2.27 8.72 -3.62
CA GLU A 182 3.31 8.77 -2.59
C GLU A 182 2.70 8.88 -1.20
N VAL A 183 3.43 8.36 -0.22
CA VAL A 183 3.20 8.63 1.21
C VAL A 183 4.53 9.05 1.81
N ARG A 184 4.53 10.16 2.53
CA ARG A 184 5.69 10.66 3.27
C ARG A 184 5.46 10.42 4.75
N LEU A 185 6.44 9.79 5.39
CA LEU A 185 6.50 9.68 6.83
C LEU A 185 7.61 10.61 7.32
N GLU A 186 7.23 11.58 8.13
CA GLU A 186 8.11 12.62 8.63
C GLU A 186 8.35 12.44 10.12
N LEU A 187 9.62 12.45 10.52
CA LEU A 187 10.02 12.45 11.93
C LEU A 187 10.22 13.90 12.40
N TRP A 188 9.50 14.29 13.45
CA TRP A 188 9.52 15.61 14.04
C TRP A 188 10.10 15.56 15.44
N GLN A 189 11.03 16.46 15.76
CA GLN A 189 11.42 16.75 17.14
C GLN A 189 10.43 17.77 17.72
N LEU A 190 9.85 17.44 18.86
CA LEU A 190 8.87 18.29 19.53
C LEU A 190 9.56 19.30 20.48
N PRO A 191 8.91 20.43 20.78
CA PRO A 191 9.45 21.42 21.71
C PRO A 191 9.75 20.82 23.09
N GLU A 192 10.78 21.34 23.76
CA GLU A 192 11.10 20.97 25.14
C GLU A 192 9.88 21.16 26.06
N GLY A 193 9.66 20.18 26.95
CA GLY A 193 8.46 20.14 27.81
C GLY A 193 7.24 19.47 27.18
N SER A 194 7.30 19.06 25.90
CA SER A 194 6.31 18.16 25.32
C SER A 194 6.33 16.79 26.00
N ARG A 195 5.17 16.11 26.06
CA ARG A 195 5.05 14.75 26.61
C ARG A 195 5.94 13.74 25.89
N HIS A 196 6.08 13.91 24.57
CA HIS A 196 6.93 13.10 23.73
C HIS A 196 8.03 13.98 23.14
N GLU A 197 9.23 13.44 22.99
CA GLU A 197 10.35 14.15 22.36
C GLU A 197 10.25 14.11 20.83
N PHE A 198 9.69 13.03 20.28
CA PHE A 198 9.56 12.83 18.83
C PHE A 198 8.16 12.37 18.43
N ALA A 199 7.71 12.86 17.27
CA ALA A 199 6.46 12.47 16.64
C ALA A 199 6.67 12.07 15.18
N VAL A 200 5.82 11.18 14.68
CA VAL A 200 5.77 10.73 13.29
C VAL A 200 4.49 11.24 12.66
N ARG A 201 4.61 11.87 11.49
CA ARG A 201 3.49 12.42 10.72
C ARG A 201 3.41 11.75 9.36
N ALA A 202 2.21 11.38 8.93
CA ALA A 202 1.97 10.84 7.60
C ALA A 202 1.33 11.90 6.68
N VAL A 203 1.86 12.02 5.47
CA VAL A 203 1.40 12.97 4.45
C VAL A 203 1.17 12.23 3.14
N ILE A 204 0.00 12.42 2.52
CA ILE A 204 -0.33 11.92 1.17
C ILE A 204 -0.65 13.12 0.28
N GLY A 205 0.19 13.38 -0.71
CA GLY A 205 0.11 14.62 -1.50
C GLY A 205 0.32 15.82 -0.58
N SER A 206 -0.66 16.72 -0.49
CA SER A 206 -0.64 17.86 0.44
C SER A 206 -1.36 17.63 1.77
N ARG A 207 -1.97 16.45 1.97
CA ARG A 207 -2.85 16.17 3.10
C ARG A 207 -2.09 15.47 4.23
N VAL A 208 -2.15 16.03 5.43
CA VAL A 208 -1.74 15.36 6.67
C VAL A 208 -2.89 14.46 7.14
N LEU A 209 -2.61 13.20 7.43
CA LEU A 209 -3.61 12.22 7.88
C LEU A 209 -3.42 11.86 9.35
N PRO A 210 -4.52 11.53 10.07
CA PRO A 210 -4.43 11.08 11.46
C PRO A 210 -3.77 9.70 11.50
N LEU A 211 -2.45 9.67 11.72
CA LEU A 211 -1.65 8.45 11.74
C LEU A 211 -1.98 7.60 12.97
N LEU A 212 -2.27 6.30 12.77
CA LEU A 212 -2.70 5.38 13.82
C LEU A 212 -3.92 5.89 14.62
N PRO A 213 -5.05 6.19 13.93
CA PRO A 213 -6.21 6.76 14.58
C PRO A 213 -6.75 5.82 15.67
N GLY A 214 -7.03 6.38 16.86
CA GLY A 214 -7.50 5.62 18.02
C GLY A 214 -6.40 4.92 18.84
N LYS A 215 -5.11 5.08 18.47
CA LYS A 215 -3.95 4.65 19.27
C LYS A 215 -3.20 5.83 19.92
N SER A 216 -3.68 7.06 19.75
CA SER A 216 -3.20 8.23 20.51
C SER A 216 -3.53 8.06 21.99
N GLU A 217 -2.61 8.41 22.87
CA GLU A 217 -2.92 8.46 24.30
C GLU A 217 -3.77 9.71 24.55
N ASP A 218 -4.89 9.59 25.26
CA ASP A 218 -5.71 10.75 25.63
C ASP A 218 -4.83 11.86 26.22
N GLY A 219 -4.89 13.06 25.62
CA GLY A 219 -4.13 14.23 26.07
C GLY A 219 -2.69 14.34 25.56
N ASP A 220 -2.27 13.58 24.55
CA ASP A 220 -0.93 13.72 23.93
C ASP A 220 -0.75 14.97 23.04
N GLY A 221 -1.86 15.60 22.61
CA GLY A 221 -1.84 16.77 21.73
C GLY A 221 -1.50 16.47 20.26
N LEU A 222 -1.37 15.19 19.89
CA LEU A 222 -0.92 14.73 18.57
C LEU A 222 -2.10 14.32 17.67
N SER A 223 -3.07 15.21 17.46
CA SER A 223 -4.30 14.87 16.70
C SER A 223 -4.07 14.35 15.25
N LEU A 224 -2.92 14.65 14.64
CA LEU A 224 -2.57 14.29 13.26
C LEU A 224 -1.25 13.53 13.13
N CYS A 225 -0.69 13.07 14.25
CA CYS A 225 0.59 12.36 14.29
C CYS A 225 0.56 11.33 15.43
N CYS A 226 1.58 10.48 15.52
CA CYS A 226 1.75 9.60 16.67
C CYS A 226 3.15 9.81 17.26
N SER A 227 3.38 9.40 18.51
CA SER A 227 4.74 9.39 19.04
C SER A 227 5.61 8.38 18.27
N LEU A 228 6.93 8.59 18.22
CA LEU A 228 7.83 7.61 17.61
C LEU A 228 7.71 6.22 18.28
N ALA A 229 7.49 6.18 19.59
CA ALA A 229 7.25 4.95 20.32
C ALA A 229 5.97 4.22 19.86
N ALA A 230 4.87 4.95 19.63
CA ALA A 230 3.63 4.38 19.10
C ALA A 230 3.81 3.87 17.66
N PHE A 231 4.56 4.59 16.83
CA PHE A 231 4.93 4.12 15.49
C PHE A 231 5.74 2.81 15.57
N HIS A 232 6.74 2.75 16.45
CA HIS A 232 7.56 1.55 16.67
C HIS A 232 6.72 0.36 17.16
N LEU A 233 5.79 0.58 18.09
CA LEU A 233 4.88 -0.46 18.55
C LEU A 233 4.02 -1.01 17.39
N CYS A 234 3.43 -0.13 16.58
CA CYS A 234 2.66 -0.55 15.40
C CYS A 234 3.50 -1.39 14.42
N ALA A 235 4.72 -0.95 14.12
CA ALA A 235 5.62 -1.70 13.24
C ALA A 235 5.88 -3.13 13.76
N ASN A 236 6.10 -3.30 15.07
CA ASN A 236 6.29 -4.61 15.69
C ASN A 236 5.00 -5.45 15.71
N GLU A 237 3.83 -4.86 15.96
CA GLU A 237 2.54 -5.55 15.92
C GLU A 237 2.25 -6.12 14.53
N VAL A 238 2.51 -5.34 13.48
CA VAL A 238 2.31 -5.77 12.09
C VAL A 238 3.33 -6.85 11.73
N ALA A 239 4.61 -6.68 12.07
CA ALA A 239 5.67 -7.64 11.74
C ALA A 239 5.57 -8.97 12.50
N SER A 240 4.96 -8.97 13.69
CA SER A 240 4.66 -10.19 14.45
C SER A 240 3.36 -10.88 14.01
N GLY A 241 2.51 -10.19 13.23
CA GLY A 241 1.18 -10.67 12.85
C GLY A 241 0.17 -10.67 14.01
N VAL A 242 0.45 -9.94 15.09
CA VAL A 242 -0.36 -9.87 16.32
C VAL A 242 -1.33 -8.65 16.29
N GLY A 243 -1.25 -7.79 15.27
CA GLY A 243 -2.06 -6.57 15.17
C GLY A 243 -3.48 -6.74 14.62
N THR A 244 -4.36 -5.82 15.02
CA THR A 244 -5.68 -5.61 14.40
C THR A 244 -5.54 -4.93 13.05
N VAL A 245 -6.31 -5.40 12.05
CA VAL A 245 -6.46 -4.65 10.80
C VAL A 245 -7.24 -3.38 11.10
N HIS A 246 -6.68 -2.23 10.74
CA HIS A 246 -7.32 -0.96 10.97
C HIS A 246 -8.50 -0.76 9.99
N PRO A 247 -9.67 -0.29 10.47
CA PRO A 247 -10.78 0.04 9.60
C PRO A 247 -10.40 1.17 8.64
N VAL A 248 -11.03 1.20 7.46
CA VAL A 248 -10.82 2.24 6.44
C VAL A 248 -11.12 3.63 7.02
N LEU A 249 -10.23 4.61 6.81
CA LEU A 249 -10.52 6.00 7.12
C LEU A 249 -11.62 6.49 6.20
N LYS A 250 -12.78 6.81 6.76
CA LYS A 250 -13.79 7.60 6.06
C LYS A 250 -13.33 9.06 6.07
N LEU A 251 -12.63 9.49 5.03
CA LEU A 251 -12.39 10.91 4.78
C LEU A 251 -13.73 11.54 4.39
N SER A 252 -14.28 12.37 5.28
CA SER A 252 -15.48 13.19 5.05
C SER A 252 -15.19 14.35 4.11
#